data_AF-A0A1E4IMB2-F1
#
_entry.id   AF-A0A1E4IMB2-F1
#
_cell.length_a   1.000
_cell.length_b   1.000
_cell.length_c   1.000
_cell.angle_alpha   90.00
_cell.angle_beta   90.00
_cell.angle_gamma   90.00
#
_symmetry.space_group_name_H-M   'P 1'
#
loop_
_entity.id
_entity.type
_entity.pdbx_description
1 polymer ?
#
loop_
_entity_poly.entity_id
_entity_poly.type
_entity_poly.pdbx_seq_one_letter_code
_entity_poly.pdbx_strand_id
1 'polypeptide(L)' 'MTGRHRPGSDVDLLVESDPGRMPALLDMADMEQELGRKLGGLRVGFRTPGDLSRYFRDDALRDAAARYESR' A
#
# COMPACT_ATOMS: atom_id res chain seq x y z
N MET A 1 -4.99 3.61 8.82
CA MET A 1 -4.12 3.08 9.89
C MET A 1 -5.01 2.66 11.05
N THR A 2 -4.90 1.40 11.47
CA THR A 2 -5.84 0.73 12.39
C THR A 2 -5.49 0.90 13.88
N GLY A 3 -4.62 1.86 14.23
CA GLY A 3 -4.22 2.13 15.63
C GLY A 3 -3.30 1.09 16.28
N ARG A 4 -2.99 -0.02 15.60
CA ARG A 4 -2.15 -1.13 16.11
C ARG A 4 -0.64 -0.99 15.79
N HIS A 5 -0.18 0.21 15.43
CA HIS A 5 1.20 0.43 15.02
C HIS A 5 2.15 0.31 16.23
N ARG A 6 3.32 -0.30 16.03
CA ARG A 6 4.39 -0.44 17.03
C ARG A 6 5.74 0.03 16.45
N PRO A 7 6.76 0.34 17.27
CA PRO A 7 8.08 0.66 16.76
C PRO A 7 8.59 -0.45 15.82
N GLY A 8 9.06 -0.06 14.63
CA GLY A 8 9.51 -1.00 13.60
C GLY A 8 8.41 -1.68 12.78
N SER A 9 7.14 -1.27 12.92
CA SER A 9 6.08 -1.68 12.00
C SER A 9 6.32 -1.14 10.59
N ASP A 10 6.03 -1.97 9.60
CA ASP A 10 5.97 -1.57 8.19
C ASP A 10 4.68 -0.78 7.90
N VAL A 11 4.67 -0.03 6.79
CA VAL A 11 3.50 0.66 6.27
C VAL A 11 3.07 0.00 4.96
N ASP A 12 1.95 -0.73 4.98
CA ASP A 12 1.31 -1.22 3.75
C ASP A 12 0.33 -0.19 3.20
N LEU A 13 0.43 0.10 1.91
CA LEU A 13 -0.50 0.94 1.16
C LEU A 13 -1.21 0.08 0.11
N LEU A 14 -2.53 0.01 0.23
CA LEU A 14 -3.38 -0.56 -0.79
C LEU A 14 -3.52 0.44 -1.94
N VAL A 15 -3.14 0.02 -3.14
CA VAL A 15 -3.15 0.82 -4.36
C VAL A 15 -4.09 0.17 -5.36
N GLU A 16 -5.05 0.96 -5.82
CA GLU A 16 -5.90 0.65 -6.95
C GLU A 16 -5.63 1.70 -8.03
N SER A 17 -5.64 1.27 -9.29
CA SER A 17 -5.48 2.16 -10.43
C SER A 17 -6.41 1.72 -11.56
N ASP A 18 -6.62 2.62 -12.52
CA ASP A 18 -7.43 2.30 -13.69
C ASP A 18 -6.80 1.17 -14.51
N PRO A 19 -7.62 0.32 -15.15
CA PRO A 19 -7.13 -0.65 -16.12
C PRO A 19 -6.23 0.01 -17.17
N GLY A 20 -4.99 -0.47 -17.29
CA GLY A 20 -3.99 0.08 -18.22
C GLY A 20 -3.15 1.25 -17.68
N ARG A 21 -3.33 1.65 -16.42
CA ARG A 21 -2.53 2.69 -15.74
C ARG A 21 -1.74 2.19 -14.52
N MET A 22 -1.60 0.87 -14.39
CA MET A 22 -0.76 0.28 -13.35
C MET A 22 0.70 0.67 -13.58
N PRO A 23 1.41 1.19 -12.57
CA PRO A 23 2.86 1.30 -12.64
C PRO A 23 3.48 -0.09 -12.85
N ALA A 24 4.62 -0.17 -13.52
CA ALA A 24 5.33 -1.44 -13.63
C ALA A 24 5.87 -1.86 -12.26
N LEU A 25 6.22 -3.15 -12.10
CA LEU A 25 6.72 -3.67 -10.82
C LEU A 25 7.95 -2.92 -10.30
N LEU A 26 8.87 -2.54 -11.21
CA LEU A 26 10.08 -1.79 -10.84
C LEU A 26 9.75 -0.34 -10.46
N ASP A 27 8.80 0.29 -11.16
CA ASP A 27 8.34 1.64 -10.80
C ASP A 27 7.72 1.64 -9.39
N MET A 28 6.93 0.61 -9.05
CA MET A 28 6.40 0.46 -7.69
C MET A 28 7.50 0.27 -6.65
N ALA A 29 8.53 -0.53 -6.94
CA ALA A 29 9.64 -0.73 -6.02
C ALA A 29 10.46 0.56 -5.79
N ASP A 30 10.63 1.38 -6.82
CA ASP A 30 11.26 2.70 -6.69
C ASP A 30 10.40 3.65 -5.85
N MET A 31 9.08 3.65 -6.07
CA MET A 31 8.14 4.44 -5.27
C MET A 31 8.11 4.01 -3.78
N GLU A 32 8.13 2.71 -3.48
CA GLU A 32 8.22 2.18 -2.11
C GLU A 32 9.48 2.70 -1.40
N GLN A 33 10.64 2.65 -2.08
CA GLN A 33 11.90 3.14 -1.53
C GLN A 33 11.89 4.66 -1.31
N GLU A 34 11.39 5.42 -2.28
CA GLU A 34 11.29 6.88 -2.16
C GLU A 34 10.38 7.27 -0.99
N LEU A 35 9.22 6.63 -0.88
CA LEU A 35 8.26 6.92 0.18
C LEU A 35 8.80 6.50 1.55
N GLY A 36 9.48 5.35 1.64
CA GLY A 36 10.15 4.92 2.87
C GLY A 36 11.18 5.92 3.36
N ARG A 37 12.00 6.47 2.45
CA ARG A 37 12.94 7.56 2.79
C ARG A 37 12.23 8.80 3.29
N LYS A 38 11.11 9.19 2.66
CA LYS A 38 10.29 10.34 3.08
C LYS A 38 9.60 10.12 4.43
N LEU A 39 9.30 8.87 4.78
CA LEU A 39 8.70 8.47 6.05
C LEU A 39 9.72 8.12 7.14
N GLY A 40 10.94 8.69 7.06
CA GLY A 40 11.95 8.53 8.10
C GLY A 40 12.63 7.15 8.11
N GLY A 41 12.66 6.47 6.96
CA GLY A 41 13.29 5.15 6.81
C GLY A 41 12.38 3.97 7.15
N LEU A 42 11.08 4.19 7.34
CA LEU A 42 10.10 3.10 7.48
C LEU A 42 10.05 2.28 6.19
N ARG A 43 9.89 0.96 6.33
CA ARG A 43 9.61 0.11 5.17
C ARG A 43 8.17 0.34 4.71
N VAL A 44 8.02 0.55 3.42
CA VAL A 44 6.73 0.74 2.76
C VAL A 44 6.52 -0.43 1.79
N GLY A 45 5.31 -0.97 1.75
CA GLY A 45 4.90 -1.98 0.79
C GLY A 45 3.63 -1.55 0.06
N PHE A 46 3.63 -1.61 -1.27
CA PHE A 46 2.45 -1.44 -2.08
C PHE A 46 1.77 -2.78 -2.28
N ARG A 47 0.45 -2.77 -2.19
CA ARG A 47 -0.41 -3.95 -2.38
C ARG A 47 -1.51 -3.58 -3.34
N THR A 48 -1.75 -4.42 -4.33
CA THR A 48 -3.01 -4.43 -5.06
C THR A 48 -4.01 -5.33 -4.33
N PRO A 49 -5.33 -5.20 -4.58
CA PRO A 49 -6.30 -6.18 -4.10
C PRO A 49 -5.95 -7.62 -4.53
N GLY A 50 -5.32 -7.78 -5.70
CA GLY A 50 -4.84 -9.07 -6.21
C GLY A 50 -3.74 -9.70 -5.35
N ASP A 51 -2.88 -8.89 -4.74
CA ASP A 51 -1.77 -9.35 -3.88
C ASP A 51 -2.25 -9.85 -2.51
N LEU A 52 -3.47 -9.48 -2.11
CA LEU A 52 -4.05 -9.92 -0.85
C LEU A 52 -4.54 -11.37 -0.96
N SER A 53 -4.26 -12.17 0.08
CA SER A 53 -4.82 -13.51 0.20
C SER A 53 -6.35 -13.46 0.22
N ARG A 54 -6.98 -14.33 -0.58
CA ARG A 54 -8.44 -14.44 -0.67
C ARG A 54 -9.15 -14.61 0.68
N TYR A 55 -8.45 -15.15 1.69
CA TYR A 55 -9.04 -15.46 2.99
C TYR A 55 -9.31 -14.22 3.84
N PHE A 56 -8.54 -13.14 3.63
CA PHE A 56 -8.69 -11.91 4.41
C PHE A 56 -8.86 -10.66 3.53
N ARG A 57 -8.79 -10.81 2.20
CA ARG A 57 -8.90 -9.70 1.24
C ARG A 57 -10.11 -8.83 1.54
N ASP A 58 -11.30 -9.42 1.63
CA ASP A 58 -12.54 -8.64 1.78
C ASP A 58 -12.57 -7.88 3.11
N ASP A 59 -12.04 -8.46 4.18
CA ASP A 59 -11.93 -7.78 5.47
C ASP A 59 -10.88 -6.66 5.42
N ALA A 60 -9.74 -6.89 4.78
CA ALA A 60 -8.71 -5.88 4.59
C ALA A 60 -9.19 -4.71 3.70
N LEU A 61 -9.96 -4.98 2.64
CA LEU A 61 -10.58 -3.94 1.81
C LEU A 61 -11.62 -3.15 2.60
N ARG A 62 -12.42 -3.83 3.45
CA ARG A 62 -13.41 -3.17 4.32
C ARG A 62 -12.76 -2.26 5.36
N ASP A 63 -11.63 -2.69 5.93
CA ASP A 63 -10.87 -1.94 6.94
C ASP A 63 -9.98 -0.84 6.32
N ALA A 64 -9.76 -0.88 5.00
CA ALA A 64 -8.98 0.12 4.31
C ALA A 64 -9.69 1.49 4.35
N ALA A 65 -8.91 2.53 4.62
CA ALA A 65 -9.41 3.91 4.59
C ALA A 65 -8.77 4.64 3.42
N ALA A 66 -9.59 5.13 2.49
CA ALA A 66 -9.12 5.92 1.35
C ALA A 66 -8.31 7.14 1.86
N ARG A 67 -7.09 7.30 1.31
CA ARG A 67 -6.16 8.39 1.69
C ARG A 67 -5.90 9.37 0.57
N TYR A 68 -6.02 8.90 -0.67
CA TYR A 68 -5.82 9.68 -1.86
C TYR A 68 -6.70 9.10 -2.95
N GLU A 69 -7.44 9.98 -3.62
CA GLU A 69 -8.19 9.68 -4.83
C GLU A 69 -7.83 10.76 -5.83
N SER A 70 -7.32 10.38 -7.00
CA SER A 70 -7.12 11.32 -8.09
C SER A 70 -8.46 11.62 -8.75
N ARG A 71 -8.72 12.90 -9.03
CA ARG A 71 -9.93 13.36 -9.73
C ARG A 71 -9.80 13.23 -11.24
#